data_AF-A0A7Y8BZS4-F1
#
_entry.id   AF-A0A7Y8BZS4-F1
#
_cell.length_a   1.000
_cell.length_b   1.000
_cell.length_c   1.000
_cell.angle_alpha   90.00
_cell.angle_beta   90.00
_cell.angle_gamma   90.00
#
_symmetry.space_group_name_H-M   'P 1'
#
loop_
_entity.id
_entity.type
_entity.pdbx_description
1 polymer ?
#
loop_
_entity_poly.entity_id
_entity_poly.type
_entity_poly.pdbx_seq_one_letter_code
_entity_poly.pdbx_strand_id
1 'polypeptide(L)'
;MKYYINRATGEIFAFESDGSQDSYISPGLELLDEKGLAEARAAQEAALRTPEVVLQEANSQRYALLVSAGLRIAPLQYAVDLGEATDAESASLPLWKRYYLAVNRVSDQAGFPATINWPDQPV
;
A
#
# COMPACT_ATOMS: atom_id res chain seq x y z
N MET A 1 11.91 -29.36 -3.54
CA MET A 1 12.51 -28.54 -2.46
C MET A 1 11.70 -28.69 -1.19
N LYS A 2 12.35 -28.97 -0.06
CA LYS A 2 11.81 -28.87 1.29
C LYS A 2 12.29 -27.55 1.90
N TYR A 3 11.42 -26.82 2.57
CA TYR A 3 11.76 -25.53 3.19
C TYR A 3 11.76 -25.67 4.71
N TYR A 4 12.74 -25.06 5.36
CA TYR A 4 12.84 -25.06 6.81
C TYR A 4 13.03 -23.65 7.34
N ILE A 5 12.60 -23.37 8.56
CA ILE A 5 12.77 -22.08 9.22
C ILE A 5 13.58 -22.20 10.50
N ASN A 6 14.45 -21.23 10.74
CA ASN A 6 14.99 -20.97 12.06
C ASN A 6 14.03 -20.04 12.81
N ARG A 7 13.32 -20.53 13.84
CA ARG A 7 12.37 -19.69 14.59
C ARG A 7 13.02 -18.56 15.40
N ALA A 8 14.32 -18.69 15.72
CA ALA A 8 15.04 -17.66 16.45
C ALA A 8 15.41 -16.47 15.56
N THR A 9 15.70 -16.70 14.27
CA THR A 9 16.12 -15.65 13.31
C THR A 9 15.06 -15.31 12.26
N GLY A 10 14.07 -16.18 12.05
CA GLY A 10 13.09 -16.08 10.97
C GLY A 10 13.63 -16.49 9.59
N GLU A 11 14.88 -16.95 9.49
CA GLU A 11 15.51 -17.30 8.21
C GLU A 11 14.96 -18.60 7.63
N ILE A 12 14.67 -18.58 6.32
CA ILE A 12 14.15 -19.72 5.56
C ILE A 12 15.29 -20.36 4.77
N PHE A 13 15.47 -21.65 4.95
CA PHE A 13 16.42 -22.50 4.24
C PHE A 13 15.68 -23.40 3.26
N ALA A 14 16.27 -23.65 2.09
CA ALA A 14 15.72 -24.56 1.09
C ALA A 14 16.70 -25.71 0.87
N PHE A 15 16.20 -26.93 0.96
CA PHE A 15 16.95 -28.16 0.74
C PHE A 15 16.30 -29.02 -0.33
N GLU A 16 17.07 -29.89 -0.95
CA GLU A 16 16.55 -30.83 -1.95
C GLU A 16 15.54 -31.80 -1.33
N SER A 17 14.52 -32.15 -2.11
CA SER A 17 13.45 -33.05 -1.64
C SER A 17 13.85 -34.53 -1.67
N ASP A 18 14.93 -34.87 -2.37
CA ASP A 18 15.46 -36.23 -2.54
C ASP A 18 16.23 -36.75 -1.31
N GLY A 19 16.40 -35.90 -0.27
CA GLY A 19 17.10 -36.25 0.96
C GLY A 19 18.63 -36.21 0.85
N SER A 20 19.18 -35.82 -0.30
CA SER A 20 20.64 -35.72 -0.52
C SER A 20 21.34 -34.74 0.42
N GLN A 21 20.57 -33.81 1.02
CA GLN A 21 21.09 -32.77 1.91
C GLN A 21 20.65 -32.92 3.36
N ASP A 22 19.97 -34.01 3.73
CA ASP A 22 19.39 -34.18 5.08
C ASP A 22 20.46 -34.14 6.19
N SER A 23 21.71 -34.54 5.90
CA SER A 23 22.84 -34.48 6.84
C SER A 23 23.33 -33.06 7.17
N TYR A 24 22.97 -32.07 6.35
CA TYR A 24 23.31 -30.65 6.54
C TYR A 24 22.21 -29.86 7.25
N ILE A 25 21.06 -30.47 7.51
CA ILE A 25 19.92 -29.80 8.15
C ILE A 25 20.16 -29.73 9.66
N SER A 26 20.37 -28.52 10.16
CA SER A 26 20.58 -28.28 11.59
C SER A 26 19.34 -28.68 12.41
N PRO A 27 19.48 -29.33 13.59
CA PRO A 27 18.35 -29.80 14.40
C PRO A 27 17.40 -28.70 14.91
N GLY A 28 17.86 -27.45 14.93
CA GLY A 28 17.04 -26.28 15.32
C GLY A 28 16.16 -25.72 14.20
N LEU A 29 16.17 -26.35 13.02
CA LEU A 29 15.36 -25.93 11.88
C LEU A 29 14.04 -26.72 11.84
N GLU A 30 12.92 -25.99 11.70
CA GLU A 30 11.60 -26.59 11.59
C GLU A 30 11.19 -26.70 10.12
N LEU A 31 10.71 -27.88 9.69
CA LEU A 31 10.17 -28.06 8.34
C LEU A 31 8.88 -27.25 8.18
N LEU A 32 8.79 -26.48 7.09
CA LEU A 32 7.60 -25.73 6.71
C LEU A 32 6.78 -26.53 5.70
N ASP A 33 5.48 -26.59 5.93
CA ASP A 33 4.49 -26.92 4.90
C ASP A 33 4.27 -25.73 3.96
N GLU A 34 3.46 -25.90 2.91
CA GLU A 34 3.18 -24.85 1.93
C GLU A 34 2.60 -23.58 2.58
N LYS A 35 1.73 -23.76 3.58
CA LYS A 35 1.12 -22.67 4.32
C LYS A 35 2.16 -21.93 5.18
N GLY A 36 2.96 -22.65 5.96
CA GLY A 36 4.00 -22.08 6.80
C GLY A 36 5.09 -21.38 5.99
N LEU A 37 5.41 -21.88 4.79
CA LEU A 37 6.29 -21.20 3.84
C LEU A 37 5.71 -19.88 3.35
N ALA A 38 4.42 -19.87 2.98
CA ALA A 38 3.75 -18.65 2.56
C ALA A 38 3.73 -17.61 3.68
N GLU A 39 3.41 -18.02 4.91
CA GLU A 39 3.41 -17.16 6.09
C GLU A 39 4.80 -16.60 6.41
N ALA A 40 5.84 -17.45 6.39
CA ALA A 40 7.21 -17.04 6.68
C ALA A 40 7.75 -16.06 5.62
N ARG A 41 7.44 -16.28 4.34
CA ARG A 41 7.81 -15.36 3.26
C ARG A 41 7.07 -14.03 3.38
N ALA A 42 5.77 -14.06 3.65
CA ALA A 42 4.99 -12.85 3.88
C ALA A 42 5.52 -12.04 5.07
N ALA A 43 5.92 -12.70 6.15
CA ALA A 43 6.54 -12.06 7.31
C ALA A 43 7.91 -11.45 6.97
N GLN A 44 8.75 -12.14 6.20
CA GLN A 44 10.04 -11.63 5.74
C GLN A 44 9.87 -10.41 4.80
N GLU A 45 8.92 -10.47 3.89
CA GLU A 45 8.58 -9.37 2.99
C GLU A 45 8.01 -8.17 3.78
N ALA A 46 7.15 -8.41 4.76
CA ALA A 46 6.65 -7.38 5.66
C ALA A 46 7.78 -6.73 6.49
N ALA A 47 8.76 -7.51 6.94
CA ALA A 47 9.93 -6.99 7.65
C ALA A 47 10.84 -6.12 6.76
N LEU A 48 10.88 -6.41 5.45
CA LEU A 48 11.63 -5.61 4.48
C LEU A 48 10.93 -4.28 4.15
N ARG A 49 9.59 -4.23 4.28
CA ARG A 49 8.82 -2.98 4.19
C ARG A 49 8.91 -2.23 5.52
N THR A 50 9.95 -1.42 5.66
CA THR A 50 10.09 -0.59 6.85
C THR A 50 8.93 0.41 6.97
N PRO A 51 8.55 0.83 8.20
CA PRO A 51 7.52 1.84 8.39
C PRO A 51 7.77 3.13 7.58
N GLU A 52 9.03 3.51 7.37
CA GLU A 52 9.42 4.66 6.55
C GLU A 52 9.07 4.48 5.08
N VAL A 53 9.32 3.29 4.51
CA VAL A 53 8.95 2.98 3.11
C VAL A 53 7.44 3.05 2.95
N VAL A 54 6.69 2.43 3.86
CA VAL A 54 5.21 2.45 3.83
C VAL A 54 4.67 3.89 3.94
N LEU A 55 5.25 4.70 4.83
CA LEU A 55 4.89 6.10 4.97
C LEU A 55 5.22 6.92 3.70
N GLN A 56 6.37 6.67 3.07
CA GLN A 56 6.77 7.37 1.86
C GLN A 56 5.83 7.05 0.69
N GLU A 57 5.47 5.78 0.50
CA GLU A 57 4.52 5.35 -0.53
C GLU A 57 3.14 5.98 -0.32
N ALA A 58 2.61 5.92 0.91
CA ALA A 58 1.35 6.54 1.27
C ALA A 58 1.34 8.06 0.99
N ASN A 59 2.40 8.77 1.37
CA ASN A 59 2.55 10.20 1.09
C ASN A 59 2.65 10.49 -0.41
N SER A 60 3.38 9.67 -1.16
CA SER A 60 3.55 9.82 -2.61
C SER A 60 2.22 9.65 -3.34
N GLN A 61 1.43 8.64 -2.96
CA GLN A 61 0.09 8.44 -3.50
C GLN A 61 -0.85 9.59 -3.13
N ARG A 62 -0.84 10.04 -1.87
CA ARG A 62 -1.64 11.22 -1.46
C ARG A 62 -1.30 12.44 -2.31
N TYR A 63 -0.01 12.72 -2.49
CA TYR A 63 0.44 13.85 -3.30
C TYR A 63 -0.03 13.75 -4.75
N ALA A 64 0.12 12.59 -5.39
CA ALA A 64 -0.33 12.37 -6.76
C ALA A 64 -1.84 12.62 -6.93
N LEU A 65 -2.66 12.14 -5.98
CA LEU A 65 -4.11 12.35 -6.00
C LEU A 65 -4.48 13.82 -5.77
N LEU A 66 -3.78 14.54 -4.88
CA LEU A 66 -3.98 15.97 -4.66
C LEU A 66 -3.63 16.80 -5.90
N VAL A 67 -2.51 16.49 -6.57
CA VAL A 67 -2.13 17.14 -7.83
C VAL A 67 -3.18 16.90 -8.90
N SER A 68 -3.61 15.66 -9.08
CA SER A 68 -4.66 15.30 -10.05
C SER A 68 -5.98 16.04 -9.79
N ALA A 69 -6.44 16.07 -8.55
CA ALA A 69 -7.63 16.81 -8.16
C ALA A 69 -7.47 18.32 -8.36
N GLY A 70 -6.31 18.89 -8.00
CA GLY A 70 -6.01 20.31 -8.23
C GLY A 70 -6.10 20.71 -9.70
N LEU A 71 -5.60 19.85 -10.61
CA LEU A 71 -5.69 20.05 -12.06
C LEU A 71 -7.14 20.01 -12.58
N ARG A 72 -8.06 19.31 -11.90
CA ARG A 72 -9.50 19.32 -12.22
C ARG A 72 -10.20 20.53 -11.62
N ILE A 73 -9.86 20.90 -10.39
CA ILE A 73 -10.47 22.03 -9.67
C ILE A 73 -10.15 23.36 -10.36
N ALA A 74 -8.91 23.58 -10.78
CA ALA A 74 -8.46 24.87 -11.33
C ALA A 74 -9.33 25.40 -12.49
N PRO A 75 -9.56 24.65 -13.60
CA PRO A 75 -10.40 25.13 -14.69
C PRO A 75 -11.87 25.33 -14.27
N LEU A 76 -12.43 24.42 -13.48
CA LEU A 76 -13.80 24.53 -12.97
C LEU A 76 -13.97 25.78 -12.11
N GLN A 77 -12.96 26.08 -11.29
CA GLN A 77 -12.93 27.27 -10.44
C GLN A 77 -12.87 28.54 -11.30
N TYR A 78 -12.02 28.58 -12.32
CA TYR A 78 -11.96 29.74 -13.23
C TYR A 78 -13.28 29.96 -13.97
N ALA A 79 -13.93 28.90 -14.45
CA ALA A 79 -15.23 29.01 -15.11
C ALA A 79 -16.29 29.61 -14.16
N VAL A 80 -16.30 29.18 -12.90
CA VAL A 80 -17.22 29.74 -11.88
C VAL A 80 -16.88 31.19 -11.56
N ASP A 81 -15.60 31.51 -11.36
CA ASP A 81 -15.15 32.85 -10.98
C ASP A 81 -15.38 33.88 -12.09
N LEU A 82 -15.28 33.47 -13.36
CA LEU A 82 -15.57 34.31 -14.52
C LEU A 82 -17.07 34.37 -14.86
N GLY A 83 -17.91 33.57 -14.19
CA GLY A 83 -19.33 33.45 -14.50
C GLY A 83 -19.63 32.74 -15.82
N GLU A 84 -18.68 31.94 -16.32
CA GLU A 84 -18.74 31.20 -17.60
C GLU A 84 -19.02 29.70 -17.41
N ALA A 85 -19.13 29.23 -16.17
CA ALA A 85 -19.37 27.82 -15.87
C ALA A 85 -20.71 27.33 -16.41
N THR A 86 -20.66 26.19 -17.10
CA THR A 86 -21.85 25.40 -17.42
C THR A 86 -22.47 24.83 -16.13
N ASP A 87 -23.74 24.40 -16.21
CA ASP A 87 -24.41 23.73 -15.10
C ASP A 87 -23.65 22.48 -14.63
N ALA A 88 -23.06 21.74 -15.57
CA ALA A 88 -22.26 20.55 -15.29
C ALA A 88 -20.97 20.89 -14.53
N GLU A 89 -20.25 21.94 -14.94
CA GLU A 89 -19.03 22.39 -14.26
C GLU A 89 -19.33 22.92 -12.85
N SER A 90 -20.42 23.67 -12.70
CA SER A 90 -20.90 24.18 -11.41
C SER A 90 -21.28 23.04 -10.46
N ALA A 91 -21.89 21.97 -10.96
CA ALA A 91 -22.22 20.77 -10.19
C ALA A 91 -20.97 19.94 -9.84
N SER A 92 -19.97 19.89 -10.72
CA SER A 92 -18.76 19.07 -10.55
C SER A 92 -17.75 19.69 -9.57
N LEU A 93 -17.59 21.02 -9.57
CA LEU A 93 -16.64 21.74 -8.71
C LEU A 93 -16.71 21.36 -7.21
N PRO A 94 -17.88 21.34 -6.55
CA PRO A 94 -17.95 20.97 -5.13
C PRO A 94 -17.59 19.49 -4.88
N LEU A 95 -17.83 18.59 -5.84
CA LEU A 95 -17.45 17.17 -5.71
C LEU A 95 -15.93 17.02 -5.71
N TRP A 96 -15.24 17.65 -6.67
CA TRP A 96 -13.79 17.64 -6.74
C TRP A 96 -13.12 18.30 -5.53
N LYS A 97 -13.67 19.42 -5.02
CA LYS A 97 -13.17 20.05 -3.78
C LYS A 97 -13.33 19.16 -2.56
N ARG A 98 -14.47 18.47 -2.41
CA ARG A 98 -14.69 17.51 -1.32
C ARG A 98 -13.73 16.33 -1.42
N TYR A 99 -13.52 15.80 -2.62
CA TYR A 99 -12.53 14.75 -2.89
C TYR A 99 -11.12 15.20 -2.49
N TYR A 100 -10.67 16.38 -2.94
CA TYR A 100 -9.36 16.93 -2.58
C TYR A 100 -9.18 17.01 -1.05
N LEU A 101 -10.18 17.52 -0.33
CA LEU A 101 -10.13 17.59 1.13
C LEU A 101 -10.11 16.20 1.78
N ALA A 102 -10.88 15.25 1.26
CA ALA A 102 -10.88 13.87 1.75
C ALA A 102 -9.51 13.21 1.56
N VAL A 103 -8.90 13.37 0.38
CA VAL A 103 -7.52 12.90 0.10
C VAL A 103 -6.53 13.56 1.04
N ASN A 104 -6.64 14.86 1.30
CA ASN A 104 -5.71 15.56 2.18
C ASN A 104 -5.75 15.04 3.63
N ARG A 105 -6.92 14.56 4.09
CA ARG A 105 -7.17 14.09 5.46
C ARG A 105 -6.97 12.60 5.66
N VAL A 106 -6.51 11.85 4.67
CA VAL A 106 -6.27 10.40 4.82
C VAL A 106 -5.22 10.09 5.89
N SER A 107 -4.34 11.04 6.23
CA SER A 107 -3.38 10.91 7.33
C SER A 107 -4.04 10.82 8.71
N ASP A 108 -5.30 11.26 8.82
CA ASP A 108 -6.05 11.25 10.09
C ASP A 108 -6.76 9.90 10.31
N GLN A 109 -6.70 8.98 9.35
CA GLN A 109 -7.26 7.63 9.48
C GLN A 109 -6.43 6.80 10.47
N ALA A 110 -7.11 6.02 11.31
CA ALA A 110 -6.46 5.17 12.31
C ALA A 110 -5.48 4.13 11.71
N GLY A 111 -5.67 3.73 10.45
CA GLY A 111 -4.81 2.78 9.75
C GLY A 111 -3.62 3.41 9.04
N PHE A 112 -3.50 4.74 8.98
CA PHE A 112 -2.40 5.39 8.26
C PHE A 112 -1.04 5.10 8.92
N PRO A 113 0.03 4.84 8.16
CA PRO A 113 0.11 4.76 6.69
C PRO A 113 -0.14 3.35 6.12
N ALA A 114 -0.30 2.33 6.97
CA ALA A 114 -0.32 0.92 6.56
C ALA A 114 -1.62 0.47 5.88
N THR A 115 -2.75 1.06 6.25
CA THR A 115 -4.08 0.75 5.70
C THR A 115 -4.84 2.05 5.50
N ILE A 116 -5.04 2.42 4.24
CA ILE A 116 -5.65 3.70 3.86
C ILE A 116 -6.89 3.42 3.02
N ASN A 117 -8.03 3.91 3.48
CA ASN A 117 -9.25 3.92 2.69
C ASN A 117 -9.27 5.18 1.81
N TRP A 118 -8.81 5.03 0.57
CA TRP A 118 -8.77 6.15 -0.38
C TRP A 118 -10.18 6.57 -0.80
N PRO A 119 -10.47 7.88 -0.86
CA PRO A 119 -11.76 8.34 -1.36
C PRO A 119 -11.91 8.02 -2.85
N ASP A 120 -13.15 7.77 -3.28
CA ASP A 120 -13.46 7.55 -4.70
C ASP A 120 -13.38 8.86 -5.49
N GLN A 121 -12.83 8.80 -6.70
CA GLN A 121 -12.77 9.94 -7.59
C GLN A 121 -14.17 10.31 -8.11
N PRO A 122 -14.54 11.60 -8.14
CA PRO A 122 -15.77 12.05 -8.77
C PRO A 122 -15.78 11.78 -10.29
N VAL A 123 -16.97 11.60 -10.84
CA VAL A 123 -17.23 11.51 -12.29
C VAL A 123 -17.73 12.83 -12.86
#